data_AF-A0A645IVE5-F1
#
_entry.id   AF-A0A645IVE5-F1
#
_cell.length_a   1.000
_cell.length_b   1.000
_cell.length_c   1.000
_cell.angle_alpha   90.00
_cell.angle_beta   90.00
_cell.angle_gamma   90.00
#
_symmetry.space_group_name_H-M   'P 1'
#
loop_
_entity.id
_entity.type
_entity.pdbx_description
1 polymer ?
#
loop_
_entity_poly.entity_id
_entity_poly.type
_entity_poly.pdbx_seq_one_letter_code
_entity_poly.pdbx_strand_id
1 'polypeptide(L)' 'MKIEIWSDVMCPFCYIGKRNFETALEQFDNKDKIDVEWKSFQLDPSIP' A
#
# COMPACT_ATOMS: atom_id res chain seq x y z
N MET A 1 -15.58 -0.17 1.87
CA MET A 1 -14.71 -1.30 2.26
C MET A 1 -13.35 -0.69 2.61
N LYS A 2 -12.75 -1.09 3.73
CA LYS A 2 -11.46 -0.51 4.17
C LYS A 2 -10.31 -1.45 3.79
N ILE A 3 -9.25 -0.90 3.23
CA ILE A 3 -8.00 -1.59 2.90
C ILE A 3 -6.87 -0.89 3.65
N GLU A 4 -6.17 -1.65 4.49
CA GLU A 4 -5.00 -1.16 5.23
C GLU A 4 -3.73 -1.70 4.59
N ILE A 5 -2.81 -0.81 4.21
CA ILE A 5 -1.56 -1.17 3.53
C ILE A 5 -0.39 -0.80 4.43
N TRP A 6 0.32 -1.81 4.92
CA TRP A 6 1.58 -1.63 5.62
C TRP A 6 2.73 -1.55 4.62
N SER A 7 3.53 -0.48 4.72
CA SER A 7 4.66 -0.27 3.82
C SER A 7 5.86 0.28 4.58
N ASP A 8 7.03 -0.21 4.18
CA ASP A 8 8.33 0.39 4.51
C ASP A 8 8.83 1.14 3.26
N VAL A 9 9.51 2.27 3.46
CA VAL A 9 10.14 3.07 2.40
C VAL A 9 11.36 2.38 1.79
N MET A 10 12.05 1.51 2.53
CA MET A 10 13.22 0.76 2.05
C MET A 10 12.85 -0.50 1.26
N CYS A 11 11.56 -0.87 1.23
CA CYS A 11 11.06 -2.09 0.63
C CYS A 11 10.80 -1.93 -0.88
N PRO A 12 11.61 -2.52 -1.78
CA PRO A 12 11.39 -2.39 -3.23
C PRO A 12 10.08 -3.02 -3.69
N PHE A 13 9.66 -4.12 -3.05
CA PHE A 13 8.40 -4.78 -3.35
C PHE A 13 7.18 -3.97 -2.92
N CYS A 14 7.31 -3.17 -1.88
CA CYS A 14 6.23 -2.30 -1.40
C CYS A 14 5.97 -1.18 -2.42
N TYR A 15 7.04 -0.66 -3.06
CA TYR A 15 6.90 0.28 -4.18
C TYR A 15 6.23 -0.37 -5.41
N ILE A 16 6.68 -1.58 -5.80
CA ILE A 16 6.07 -2.32 -6.92
C ILE A 16 4.59 -2.62 -6.62
N GLY A 17 4.30 -3.09 -5.41
CA GLY A 17 2.96 -3.40 -4.94
C GLY A 17 2.04 -2.18 -4.96
N LYS A 18 2.52 -1.01 -4.52
CA LYS A 18 1.79 0.25 -4.61
C LYS A 18 1.37 0.57 -6.05
N ARG A 19 2.29 0.46 -7.02
CA ARG A 19 1.99 0.72 -8.43
C ARG A 19 0.98 -0.26 -9.02
N ASN A 20 1.12 -1.55 -8.70
CA ASN A 20 0.18 -2.56 -9.13
C ASN A 20 -1.21 -2.36 -8.51
N PHE A 21 -1.27 -2.01 -7.22
CA PHE A 21 -2.50 -1.71 -6.50
C PHE A 21 -3.21 -0.48 -7.08
N GLU A 22 -2.49 0.62 -7.29
CA GLU A 22 -3.03 1.84 -7.91
C GLU A 22 -3.62 1.54 -9.30
N THR A 23 -2.89 0.79 -10.13
CA THR A 23 -3.34 0.38 -11.47
C THR A 23 -4.62 -0.47 -11.41
N ALA A 24 -4.71 -1.39 -10.46
CA ALA A 24 -5.90 -2.22 -10.27
C ALA A 24 -7.09 -1.42 -9.73
N LEU A 25 -6.84 -0.48 -8.80
CA LEU A 25 -7.87 0.36 -8.19
C LEU A 25 -8.48 1.32 -9.22
N GLU A 26 -7.69 1.84 -10.16
CA GLU A 26 -8.18 2.67 -11.27
C GLU A 26 -9.16 1.92 -12.19
N GLN A 27 -8.96 0.61 -12.36
CA GLN A 27 -9.82 -0.26 -13.18
C GLN A 27 -11.02 -0.82 -12.41
N PHE A 28 -11.14 -0.52 -11.11
CA PHE A 28 -12.21 -1.04 -10.28
C PHE A 28 -13.41 -0.09 -10.27
N ASP A 29 -14.54 -0.54 -10.80
CA ASP A 29 -15.78 0.27 -10.96
C ASP A 29 -16.27 0.95 -9.68
N ASN A 30 -15.99 0.35 -8.51
CA ASN A 30 -16.43 0.84 -7.20
C ASN A 30 -15.30 1.49 -6.39
N LYS A 31 -14.25 2.02 -7.04
CA LYS A 31 -13.09 2.61 -6.35
C LYS A 31 -13.47 3.67 -5.31
N ASP A 32 -14.52 4.45 -5.56
CA ASP A 32 -14.97 5.52 -4.65
C ASP A 32 -15.57 4.99 -3.34
N LYS A 33 -15.85 3.68 -3.27
CA LYS A 33 -16.31 2.98 -2.06
C LYS A 33 -15.17 2.32 -1.28
N ILE A 34 -13.93 2.45 -1.76
CA ILE A 34 -12.73 1.93 -1.11
C ILE A 34 -12.09 3.04 -0.29
N ASP A 35 -11.90 2.76 1.00
CA ASP A 35 -11.13 3.60 1.91
C ASP A 35 -9.75 2.96 2.10
N VAL A 36 -8.70 3.67 1.69
CA VAL A 36 -7.32 3.17 1.73
C VAL A 36 -6.56 3.90 2.83
N GLU A 37 -6.11 3.16 3.83
CA GLU A 37 -5.26 3.69 4.91
C GLU A 37 -3.85 3.12 4.81
N TRP A 38 -2.85 4.01 4.80
CA TRP A 38 -1.44 3.64 4.81
C TRP A 38 -0.93 3.55 6.24
N LYS A 39 -0.27 2.44 6.56
CA LYS A 39 0.34 2.17 7.86
C LYS A 39 1.85 2.05 7.69
N SER A 40 2.60 2.60 8.64
CA SER A 40 4.05 2.44 8.68
C SER A 40 4.43 1.00 9.02
N PHE A 41 5.47 0.50 8.37
CA PHE A 41 6.13 -0.75 8.70
C PHE A 41 7.65 -0.54 8.68
N GLN A 42 8.37 -1.24 9.55
CA GLN A 42 9.82 -1.31 9.54
C GLN A 42 10.22 -2.76 9.27
N LEU A 43 10.89 -3.01 8.14
CA LEU A 43 11.47 -4.31 7.80
C LEU A 43 12.52 -4.72 8.82
N ASP A 44 13.35 -3.76 9.23
CA ASP A 44 14.33 -3.93 10.30
C ASP A 44 14.20 -2.78 11.31
N PRO A 45 13.53 -3.02 12.45
CA PRO A 45 13.36 -2.01 13.50
C PRO A 45 14.63 -1.79 14.33
N SER A 46 15.70 -2.55 14.10
CA SER A 46 16.98 -2.39 14.81
C SER A 46 17.91 -1.36 14.16
N ILE A 47 17.58 -0.92 12.94
CA ILE A 47 18.30 0.13 12.23
C ILE A 47 17.81 1.51 12.74
N PRO A 48 18.73 2.41 13.17
CA PRO A 48 18.39 3.73 13.71
C PRO A 48 17.63 4.65 12.75
#